data_AF-A0A0A2FTL4-F1
#
_entry.id   AF-A0A0A2FTL4-F1
#
_cell.length_a   1.000
_cell.length_b   1.000
_cell.length_c   1.000
_cell.angle_alpha   90.00
_cell.angle_beta   90.00
_cell.angle_gamma   90.00
#
_symmetry.space_group_name_H-M   'P 1'
#
loop_
_entity.id
_entity.type
_entity.pdbx_description
1 polymer ?
#
loop_
_entity_poly.entity_id
_entity_poly.type
_entity_poly.pdbx_seq_one_letter_code
_entity_poly.pdbx_strand_id
1 'polypeptide(L)'
;MKPMVDNKVEIISREITKSRIDEVVGDIYIIYTSAKIGFGEAIYDKGSYFKVVKNYYPSKSIETKGVAFNEGAPVGIWYYFDESGHLTKEENSDEGYDFSPDDVIAYCVKHKIKLPKGYHDSGFHTRVMKQELDGKKVWKIWHQVAGDKIEEIVLDGKTGRELKKRIIPFHNP
;
A
#
# COMPACT_ATOMS: atom_id res chain seq x y z
N MET A 1 -0.51 -5.57 13.08
CA MET A 1 0.92 -5.94 13.01
C MET A 1 1.43 -5.52 11.64
N LYS A 2 2.59 -4.87 11.52
CA LYS A 2 3.20 -4.55 10.22
C LYS A 2 3.88 -5.82 9.69
N PRO A 3 3.55 -6.31 8.48
CA PRO A 3 4.20 -7.50 7.94
C PRO A 3 5.68 -7.20 7.63
N MET A 4 6.49 -8.26 7.61
CA MET A 4 7.90 -8.20 7.19
C MET A 4 8.08 -8.98 5.90
N VAL A 5 8.94 -8.49 5.02
CA VAL A 5 9.29 -9.10 3.74
C VAL A 5 10.82 -9.16 3.68
N ASP A 6 11.39 -10.28 3.23
CA ASP A 6 12.84 -10.45 3.04
C ASP A 6 13.24 -10.27 1.57
N ASN A 7 14.54 -10.34 1.28
CA ASN A 7 15.08 -10.21 -0.08
C ASN A 7 15.25 -11.54 -0.83
N LYS A 8 14.63 -12.64 -0.35
CA LYS A 8 14.80 -13.95 -0.99
C LYS A 8 14.04 -14.01 -2.31
N VAL A 9 14.62 -14.68 -3.30
CA VAL A 9 13.92 -14.98 -4.56
C VAL A 9 12.71 -15.88 -4.30
N GLU A 10 11.62 -15.62 -5.01
CA GLU A 10 10.37 -16.38 -4.93
C GLU A 10 9.89 -16.71 -6.35
N ILE A 11 9.17 -17.82 -6.48
CA ILE A 11 8.49 -18.20 -7.73
C ILE A 11 7.03 -18.44 -7.40
N ILE A 12 6.13 -17.85 -8.18
CA ILE A 12 4.70 -18.12 -8.03
C ILE A 12 4.37 -19.50 -8.62
N SER A 13 4.05 -20.46 -7.77
CA SER A 13 3.67 -21.82 -8.18
C SER A 13 2.16 -21.97 -8.40
N ARG A 14 1.36 -21.01 -7.91
CA ARG A 14 -0.10 -21.04 -8.02
C ARG A 14 -0.53 -20.96 -9.48
N GLU A 15 -1.43 -21.86 -9.87
CA GLU A 15 -2.08 -21.77 -11.17
C GLU A 15 -3.18 -20.69 -11.12
N ILE A 16 -3.03 -19.66 -11.98
CA ILE A 16 -3.97 -18.53 -12.06
C ILE A 16 -4.66 -18.60 -13.42
N THR A 17 -5.84 -19.22 -13.45
CA THR A 17 -6.61 -19.47 -14.68
C THR A 17 -7.58 -18.35 -15.07
N LYS A 18 -7.72 -17.34 -14.19
CA LYS A 18 -8.58 -16.17 -14.36
C LYS A 18 -7.77 -14.90 -14.18
N SER A 19 -8.28 -13.77 -14.65
CA SER A 19 -7.64 -12.47 -14.40
C SER A 19 -7.51 -12.14 -12.90
N ARG A 20 -8.39 -12.70 -12.06
CA ARG A 20 -8.37 -12.55 -10.62
C ARG A 20 -8.89 -13.81 -9.91
N ILE A 21 -8.20 -14.20 -8.82
CA ILE A 21 -8.61 -15.25 -7.89
C ILE A 21 -8.39 -14.72 -6.47
N ASP A 22 -9.39 -14.92 -5.62
CA ASP A 22 -9.37 -14.48 -4.23
C ASP A 22 -9.43 -15.71 -3.32
N GLU A 23 -8.58 -15.74 -2.29
CA GLU A 23 -8.49 -16.83 -1.33
C GLU A 23 -8.51 -16.28 0.10
N VAL A 24 -9.19 -16.99 1.00
CA VAL A 24 -9.25 -16.65 2.43
C VAL A 24 -8.71 -17.81 3.25
N VAL A 25 -7.66 -17.54 4.02
CA VAL A 25 -7.00 -18.52 4.91
C VAL A 25 -6.96 -17.94 6.32
N GLY A 26 -7.93 -18.32 7.16
CA GLY A 26 -8.09 -17.73 8.49
C GLY A 26 -8.35 -16.22 8.40
N ASP A 27 -7.49 -15.42 9.02
CA ASP A 27 -7.56 -13.95 8.99
C ASP A 27 -6.79 -13.31 7.82
N ILE A 28 -6.27 -14.13 6.90
CA ILE A 28 -5.53 -13.68 5.71
C ILE A 28 -6.44 -13.73 4.48
N TYR A 29 -6.48 -12.62 3.74
CA TYR A 29 -7.12 -12.50 2.44
C TYR A 29 -6.04 -12.32 1.37
N ILE A 30 -6.01 -13.19 0.36
CA ILE A 30 -5.01 -13.17 -0.71
C ILE A 30 -5.72 -12.92 -2.03
N ILE A 31 -5.23 -11.94 -2.78
CA ILE A 31 -5.67 -11.68 -4.15
C ILE A 31 -4.53 -12.05 -5.08
N TYR A 32 -4.81 -12.97 -5.98
CA TYR A 32 -3.98 -13.29 -7.13
C TYR A 32 -4.54 -12.60 -8.36
N THR A 33 -3.69 -11.90 -9.11
CA THR A 33 -4.05 -11.31 -10.41
C THR A 33 -3.15 -11.86 -11.51
N SER A 34 -3.70 -11.97 -12.72
CA SER A 34 -2.96 -12.35 -13.91
C SER A 34 -3.24 -11.38 -15.05
N ALA A 35 -2.18 -10.96 -15.72
CA ALA A 35 -2.20 -10.13 -16.92
C ALA A 35 -1.11 -10.59 -17.91
N LYS A 36 -1.12 -10.03 -19.12
CA LYS A 36 -0.07 -10.35 -20.12
C LYS A 36 1.35 -10.05 -19.64
N ILE A 37 1.47 -9.04 -18.78
CA ILE A 37 2.76 -8.57 -18.26
C ILE A 37 3.27 -9.39 -17.07
N GLY A 38 2.48 -10.32 -16.52
CA GLY A 38 2.86 -11.10 -15.36
C GLY A 38 1.73 -11.36 -14.37
N PHE A 39 2.09 -11.54 -13.11
CA PHE A 39 1.16 -11.90 -12.03
C PHE A 39 1.33 -10.97 -10.83
N GLY A 40 0.27 -10.82 -10.05
CA GLY A 40 0.29 -10.10 -8.79
C GLY A 40 -0.22 -10.97 -7.65
N GLU A 41 0.37 -10.79 -6.46
CA GLU A 41 -0.10 -11.33 -5.20
C GLU A 41 -0.21 -10.18 -4.19
N ALA A 42 -1.40 -9.97 -3.64
CA ALA A 42 -1.64 -9.01 -2.56
C ALA A 42 -2.21 -9.73 -1.35
N ILE A 43 -1.51 -9.65 -0.22
CA ILE A 43 -1.81 -10.38 1.02
C ILE A 43 -2.23 -9.39 2.09
N TYR A 44 -3.46 -9.52 2.57
CA TYR A 44 -4.06 -8.66 3.58
C TYR A 44 -4.30 -9.45 4.86
N ASP A 45 -3.79 -8.95 5.97
CA ASP A 45 -4.15 -9.42 7.30
C ASP A 45 -5.32 -8.58 7.85
N LYS A 46 -6.40 -9.23 8.29
CA LYS A 46 -7.62 -8.59 8.78
C LYS A 46 -7.40 -7.56 9.89
N GLY A 47 -6.36 -7.73 10.71
CA GLY A 47 -5.98 -6.83 11.80
C GLY A 47 -4.95 -5.75 11.43
N SER A 48 -4.39 -5.80 10.21
CA SER A 48 -3.31 -4.94 9.75
C SER A 48 -3.79 -3.75 8.92
N TYR A 49 -3.15 -2.59 9.06
CA TYR A 49 -3.29 -1.43 8.17
C TYR A 49 -2.44 -1.54 6.89
N PHE A 50 -1.65 -2.61 6.81
CA PHE A 50 -0.67 -2.85 5.76
C PHE A 50 -0.91 -4.19 5.08
N LYS A 51 -0.60 -4.23 3.79
CA LYS A 51 -0.58 -5.44 2.95
C LYS A 51 0.82 -5.73 2.45
N VAL A 52 1.08 -7.00 2.17
CA VAL A 52 2.24 -7.39 1.35
C VAL A 52 1.82 -7.33 -0.11
N VAL A 53 2.66 -6.77 -0.95
CA VAL A 53 2.50 -6.73 -2.40
C VAL A 53 3.66 -7.46 -3.02
N LYS A 54 3.37 -8.36 -3.97
CA LYS A 54 4.36 -9.02 -4.80
C LYS A 54 3.91 -8.99 -6.25
N ASN A 55 4.82 -8.71 -7.16
CA ASN A 55 4.61 -8.82 -8.59
C ASN A 55 5.63 -9.81 -9.16
N TYR A 56 5.21 -10.55 -10.16
CA TYR A 56 5.99 -11.60 -10.79
C TYR A 56 5.99 -11.40 -12.30
N TYR A 57 7.12 -11.71 -12.93
CA TYR A 57 7.25 -11.76 -14.37
C TYR A 57 6.37 -12.86 -15.00
N PRO A 58 6.16 -12.86 -16.32
CA PRO A 58 5.47 -13.95 -17.02
C PRO A 58 6.13 -15.32 -16.83
N SER A 59 7.45 -15.35 -16.63
CA SER A 59 8.23 -16.54 -16.25
C SER A 59 7.94 -17.07 -14.84
N LYS A 60 7.14 -16.34 -14.05
CA LYS A 60 6.77 -16.61 -12.65
C LYS A 60 7.85 -16.31 -11.62
N SER A 61 9.02 -15.84 -12.03
CA SER A 61 10.03 -15.28 -11.11
C SER A 61 9.52 -14.00 -10.47
N ILE A 62 9.83 -13.80 -9.19
CA ILE A 62 9.53 -12.54 -8.49
C ILE A 62 10.18 -11.37 -9.23
N GLU A 63 9.41 -10.31 -9.44
CA GLU A 63 9.86 -9.04 -10.04
C GLU A 63 10.05 -8.00 -8.94
N THR A 64 9.03 -7.82 -8.10
CA THR A 64 9.08 -6.89 -6.97
C THR A 64 8.33 -7.41 -5.77
N LYS A 65 8.78 -7.06 -4.56
CA LYS A 65 8.01 -7.27 -3.34
C LYS A 65 8.28 -6.21 -2.28
N GLY A 66 7.26 -5.94 -1.47
CA GLY A 66 7.35 -5.01 -0.35
C GLY A 66 6.04 -4.90 0.42
N VAL A 67 6.01 -3.94 1.33
CA VAL A 67 4.84 -3.64 2.17
C VAL A 67 4.26 -2.30 1.74
N ALA A 68 2.94 -2.18 1.76
CA ALA A 68 2.24 -0.92 1.53
C ALA A 68 1.11 -0.75 2.54
N PHE A 69 0.63 0.49 2.73
CA PHE A 69 -0.69 0.69 3.30
C PHE A 69 -1.72 -0.11 2.48
N ASN A 70 -2.75 -0.64 3.14
CA ASN A 70 -3.83 -1.38 2.45
C ASN A 70 -4.37 -0.58 1.27
N GLU A 71 -4.49 0.74 1.46
CA GLU A 71 -4.88 1.73 0.46
C GLU A 71 -3.85 2.85 0.35
N GLY A 72 -2.66 2.54 -0.19
CA GLY A 72 -1.75 3.59 -0.65
C GLY A 72 -0.27 3.26 -0.60
N ALA A 73 0.49 4.10 0.10
CA ALA A 73 1.93 4.25 -0.10
C ALA A 73 2.74 2.99 0.21
N PRO A 74 3.84 2.75 -0.54
CA PRO A 74 4.86 1.79 -0.14
C PRO A 74 5.48 2.19 1.20
N VAL A 75 5.89 1.20 1.98
CA VAL A 75 6.44 1.33 3.32
C VAL A 75 7.69 0.46 3.45
N GLY A 76 8.74 1.01 4.05
CA GLY A 76 10.02 0.34 4.26
C GLY A 76 10.74 0.01 2.96
N ILE A 77 11.52 -1.07 2.99
CA ILE A 77 12.33 -1.52 1.86
C ILE A 77 11.46 -2.30 0.87
N TRP A 78 11.60 -1.95 -0.41
CA TRP A 78 11.09 -2.68 -1.54
C TRP A 78 12.24 -3.34 -2.29
N TYR A 79 12.07 -4.62 -2.62
CA TYR A 79 13.06 -5.44 -3.31
C TYR A 79 12.65 -5.60 -4.77
N TYR A 80 13.61 -5.43 -5.66
CA TYR A 80 13.43 -5.55 -7.10
C TYR A 80 14.42 -6.58 -7.64
N PHE A 81 13.93 -7.44 -8.51
CA PHE A 81 14.69 -8.54 -9.08
C PHE A 81 14.63 -8.47 -10.59
N ASP A 82 15.65 -9.01 -11.26
CA ASP A 82 15.52 -9.33 -12.69
C ASP A 82 14.78 -10.66 -12.89
N GLU A 83 14.45 -10.97 -14.14
CA GLU A 83 13.68 -12.17 -14.48
C GLU A 83 14.43 -13.48 -14.20
N SER A 84 15.76 -13.43 -14.09
CA SER A 84 16.59 -14.57 -13.68
C SER A 84 16.63 -14.79 -12.15
N GLY A 85 16.00 -13.90 -11.38
CA GLY A 85 15.90 -14.00 -9.92
C GLY A 85 17.03 -13.33 -9.15
N HIS A 86 17.87 -12.52 -9.80
CA HIS A 86 18.90 -11.74 -9.11
C HIS A 86 18.31 -10.45 -8.56
N LEU A 87 18.66 -10.11 -7.32
CA LEU A 87 18.29 -8.83 -6.71
C LEU A 87 19.04 -7.70 -7.43
N THR A 88 18.29 -6.77 -8.04
CA THR A 88 18.84 -5.65 -8.82
C THR A 88 18.79 -4.34 -8.06
N LYS A 89 17.83 -4.17 -7.13
CA LYS A 89 17.65 -2.93 -6.37
C LYS A 89 16.95 -3.18 -5.05
N GLU A 90 17.38 -2.42 -4.04
CA GLU A 90 16.67 -2.21 -2.79
C GLU A 90 16.29 -0.72 -2.70
N GLU A 91 15.02 -0.42 -2.48
CA GLU A 91 14.54 0.95 -2.35
C GLU A 91 13.90 1.15 -0.97
N ASN A 92 14.50 2.01 -0.14
CA ASN A 92 13.85 2.44 1.08
C ASN A 92 12.81 3.52 0.77
N SER A 93 11.55 3.13 0.64
CA SER A 93 10.46 4.05 0.36
C SER A 93 10.21 5.06 1.50
N ASP A 94 10.68 4.78 2.71
CA ASP A 94 10.58 5.68 3.87
C ASP A 94 11.72 6.71 3.92
N GLU A 95 12.68 6.66 2.97
CA GLU A 95 13.80 7.62 2.95
C GLU A 95 13.28 9.06 2.89
N GLY A 96 13.78 9.91 3.78
CA GLY A 96 13.37 11.32 3.90
C GLY A 96 12.00 11.56 4.55
N TYR A 97 11.37 10.52 5.11
CA TYR A 97 10.16 10.62 5.94
C TYR A 97 10.50 10.30 7.41
N ASP A 98 10.88 11.32 8.18
CA ASP A 98 11.15 11.16 9.62
C ASP A 98 9.84 10.95 10.41
N PHE A 99 8.72 11.46 9.90
CA PHE A 99 7.38 11.14 10.40
C PHE A 99 6.94 9.82 9.78
N SER A 100 7.02 8.76 10.56
CA SER A 100 6.94 7.38 10.08
C SER A 100 5.52 6.96 9.69
N PRO A 101 5.36 5.82 8.97
CA PRO A 101 4.05 5.22 8.73
C PRO A 101 3.25 4.96 10.02
N ASP A 102 3.92 4.58 11.11
CA ASP A 102 3.27 4.33 12.41
C ASP A 102 2.81 5.65 13.06
N ASP A 103 3.56 6.75 12.86
CA ASP A 103 3.13 8.08 13.29
C ASP A 103 1.91 8.57 12.50
N VAL A 104 1.83 8.26 11.19
CA VAL A 104 0.64 8.53 10.37
C VAL A 104 -0.57 7.76 10.89
N ILE A 105 -0.40 6.49 11.28
CA ILE A 105 -1.47 5.70 11.91
C ILE A 105 -1.91 6.36 13.22
N ALA A 106 -0.95 6.75 14.08
CA ALA A 106 -1.22 7.41 15.35
C ALA A 106 -1.97 8.75 15.15
N TYR A 107 -1.57 9.54 14.15
CA TYR A 107 -2.28 10.74 13.74
C TYR A 107 -3.73 10.42 13.35
N CYS A 108 -3.95 9.45 12.46
CA CYS A 108 -5.30 9.06 12.04
C CYS A 108 -6.17 8.62 13.22
N VAL A 109 -5.64 7.79 14.13
CA VAL A 109 -6.35 7.35 15.34
C VAL A 109 -6.72 8.54 16.22
N LYS A 110 -5.75 9.43 16.50
CA LYS A 110 -5.96 10.64 17.32
C LYS A 110 -7.04 11.55 16.73
N HIS A 111 -7.08 11.66 15.40
CA HIS A 111 -8.02 12.53 14.68
C HIS A 111 -9.31 11.81 14.24
N LYS A 112 -9.56 10.58 14.72
CA LYS A 112 -10.74 9.76 14.41
C LYS A 112 -10.94 9.48 12.90
N ILE A 113 -9.83 9.43 12.17
CA ILE A 113 -9.79 9.07 10.74
C ILE A 113 -9.71 7.54 10.65
N LYS A 114 -10.69 6.92 9.99
CA LYS A 114 -10.78 5.46 9.89
C LYS A 114 -9.87 4.94 8.78
N LEU A 115 -8.71 4.42 9.14
CA LEU A 115 -7.85 3.67 8.21
C LEU A 115 -8.39 2.24 7.98
N PRO A 116 -8.38 1.73 6.74
CA PRO A 116 -8.85 0.38 6.43
C PRO A 116 -7.90 -0.68 7.02
N LYS A 117 -8.47 -1.66 7.71
CA LYS A 117 -7.74 -2.88 8.13
C LYS A 117 -8.15 -4.08 7.28
N GLY A 118 -7.19 -4.89 6.84
CA GLY A 118 -7.43 -6.00 5.93
C GLY A 118 -7.95 -5.57 4.56
N TYR A 119 -8.44 -6.54 3.81
CA TYR A 119 -9.08 -6.32 2.51
C TYR A 119 -10.46 -5.70 2.68
N HIS A 120 -10.77 -4.72 1.83
CA HIS A 120 -12.12 -4.18 1.65
C HIS A 120 -12.49 -4.28 0.18
N ASP A 121 -13.76 -4.56 -0.07
CA ASP A 121 -14.31 -4.57 -1.42
C ASP A 121 -14.52 -3.12 -1.93
N SER A 122 -15.30 -2.95 -2.99
CA SER A 122 -15.63 -1.67 -3.62
C SER A 122 -15.99 -0.52 -2.66
N GLY A 123 -15.79 0.70 -3.16
CA GLY A 123 -16.09 1.94 -2.44
C GLY A 123 -14.84 2.77 -2.17
N PHE A 124 -15.06 3.98 -1.64
CA PHE A 124 -13.97 4.84 -1.23
C PHE A 124 -13.50 4.45 0.18
N HIS A 125 -12.21 4.15 0.29
CA HIS A 125 -11.55 3.88 1.56
C HIS A 125 -10.49 4.95 1.81
N THR A 126 -10.18 5.20 3.08
CA THR A 126 -9.14 6.18 3.43
C THR A 126 -7.81 5.80 2.80
N ARG A 127 -7.24 6.72 2.03
CA ARG A 127 -5.96 6.53 1.33
C ARG A 127 -4.85 7.31 1.99
N VAL A 128 -3.66 6.72 2.04
CA VAL A 128 -2.43 7.37 2.54
C VAL A 128 -1.36 7.31 1.46
N MET A 129 -0.94 8.44 0.90
CA MET A 129 0.08 8.49 -0.15
C MET A 129 1.29 9.29 0.29
N LYS A 130 2.46 8.87 -0.16
CA LYS A 130 3.69 9.67 -0.17
C LYS A 130 3.72 10.51 -1.44
N GLN A 131 4.00 11.80 -1.30
CA GLN A 131 4.12 12.72 -2.44
C GLN A 131 5.21 13.76 -2.18
N GLU A 132 5.56 14.50 -3.22
CA GLU A 132 6.41 15.67 -3.13
C GLU A 132 5.62 16.92 -3.51
N LEU A 133 5.71 17.97 -2.68
CA LEU A 133 5.14 19.29 -2.93
C LEU A 133 6.23 20.34 -2.71
N ASP A 134 6.54 21.12 -3.74
CA ASP A 134 7.55 22.19 -3.69
C ASP A 134 8.91 21.71 -3.15
N GLY A 135 9.37 20.52 -3.59
CA GLY A 135 10.61 19.89 -3.13
C GLY A 135 10.56 19.28 -1.73
N LYS A 136 9.38 19.24 -1.09
CA LYS A 136 9.18 18.67 0.25
C LYS A 136 8.39 17.37 0.18
N LYS A 137 8.92 16.33 0.82
CA LYS A 137 8.23 15.07 1.07
C LYS A 137 7.04 15.30 2.01
N VAL A 138 5.87 14.80 1.63
CA VAL A 138 4.62 14.96 2.38
C VAL A 138 3.81 13.66 2.40
N TRP A 139 3.06 13.47 3.47
CA TRP A 139 1.98 12.50 3.52
C TRP A 139 0.69 13.17 3.08
N LYS A 140 -0.02 12.56 2.15
CA LYS A 140 -1.39 12.94 1.80
C LYS A 140 -2.38 11.88 2.26
N ILE A 141 -3.39 12.32 2.98
CA ILE A 141 -4.46 11.47 3.48
C ILE A 141 -5.76 11.97 2.87
N TRP A 142 -6.52 11.07 2.25
CA TRP A 142 -7.88 11.34 1.81
C TRP A 142 -8.83 10.41 2.54
N HIS A 143 -9.77 10.96 3.30
CA HIS A 143 -10.81 10.17 3.96
C HIS A 143 -12.19 10.75 3.71
N GLN A 144 -13.18 9.88 3.55
CA GLN A 144 -14.55 10.31 3.25
C GLN A 144 -15.23 10.78 4.53
N VAL A 145 -15.76 12.01 4.49
CA VAL A 145 -16.49 12.62 5.62
C VAL A 145 -18.00 12.67 5.38
N ALA A 146 -18.44 12.60 4.12
CA ALA A 146 -19.83 12.40 3.71
C ALA A 146 -19.87 11.73 2.32
N GLY A 147 -21.05 11.26 1.89
CA GLY A 147 -21.21 10.55 0.62
C GLY A 147 -20.59 11.27 -0.59
N ASP A 148 -20.66 12.61 -0.59
CA ASP A 148 -20.20 13.51 -1.64
C ASP A 148 -18.94 14.33 -1.24
N LYS A 149 -18.28 14.00 -0.12
CA LYS A 149 -17.18 14.82 0.43
C LYS A 149 -16.02 13.99 0.96
N ILE A 150 -14.84 14.37 0.50
CA ILE A 150 -13.56 13.86 1.01
C ILE A 150 -12.84 15.00 1.72
N GLU A 151 -12.24 14.72 2.87
CA GLU A 151 -11.26 15.59 3.49
C GLU A 151 -9.85 15.17 3.03
N GLU A 152 -9.15 16.10 2.39
CA GLU A 152 -7.73 15.99 2.06
C GLU A 152 -6.91 16.65 3.16
N ILE A 153 -5.96 15.90 3.72
CA ILE A 153 -4.99 16.35 4.71
C ILE A 153 -3.59 16.17 4.13
N VAL A 154 -2.74 17.18 4.28
CA VAL A 154 -1.33 17.13 3.90
C VAL A 154 -0.49 17.33 5.16
N LEU A 155 0.34 16.35 5.50
CA LEU A 155 1.28 16.41 6.60
C LEU A 155 2.70 16.52 6.05
N ASP A 156 3.52 17.33 6.71
CA ASP A 156 4.95 17.38 6.45
C ASP A 156 5.60 16.01 6.71
N GLY A 157 6.34 15.47 5.75
CA GLY A 157 6.90 14.12 5.82
C GLY A 157 7.94 13.93 6.91
N LYS A 158 8.55 15.00 7.43
CA LYS A 158 9.55 14.93 8.51
C LYS A 158 8.95 15.16 9.88
N THR A 159 8.04 16.12 9.98
CA THR A 159 7.55 16.59 11.28
C THR A 159 6.13 16.14 11.61
N GLY A 160 5.37 15.67 10.63
CA GLY A 160 3.94 15.35 10.78
C GLY A 160 3.06 16.59 10.98
N ARG A 161 3.62 17.80 10.86
CA ARG A 161 2.85 19.04 10.97
C ARG A 161 1.85 19.13 9.83
N GLU A 162 0.60 19.44 10.15
CA GLU A 162 -0.43 19.71 9.15
C GLU A 162 -0.06 20.96 8.34
N LEU A 163 0.16 20.78 7.04
CA LEU A 163 0.45 21.85 6.09
C LEU A 163 -0.82 22.35 5.41
N LYS A 164 -1.81 21.46 5.27
CA LYS A 164 -3.07 21.76 4.59
C LYS A 164 -4.15 20.79 5.03
N LYS A 165 -5.36 21.31 5.15
CA LYS A 165 -6.58 20.53 5.36
C LYS A 165 -7.74 21.20 4.64
N ARG A 166 -8.47 20.44 3.80
CA ARG A 166 -9.61 20.97 3.05
C ARG A 166 -10.62 19.87 2.71
N ILE A 167 -11.88 20.28 2.57
CA ILE A 167 -12.94 19.44 2.03
C ILE A 167 -12.98 19.62 0.51
N ILE A 168 -13.02 18.51 -0.22
CA ILE A 168 -13.17 18.49 -1.68
C ILE A 168 -14.45 17.71 -2.05
N PRO A 169 -15.18 18.13 -3.09
CA PRO A 169 -16.29 17.34 -3.63
C PRO A 169 -15.79 15.98 -4.11
N PHE A 170 -16.56 14.94 -3.83
CA PHE A 170 -16.36 13.59 -4.34
C PHE A 170 -17.58 13.18 -5.16
N HIS A 171 -17.35 12.96 -6.45
CA HIS A 171 -18.33 12.31 -7.31
C HIS A 171 -17.91 10.86 -7.44
N ASN A 172 -18.73 9.96 -6.90
CA ASN A 172 -18.56 8.54 -7.16
C ASN A 172 -18.88 8.33 -8.66
N PRO A 173 -17.91 7.91 -9.48
CA PRO A 173 -18.14 7.69 -10.91
C PRO A 173 -19.16 6.58 -11.18
#